data_AF-A0A520CN50-F1
#
_entry.id   AF-A0A520CN50-F1
#
_cell.length_a   1.000
_cell.length_b   1.000
_cell.length_c   1.000
_cell.angle_alpha   90.00
_cell.angle_beta   90.00
_cell.angle_gamma   90.00
#
_symmetry.space_group_name_H-M   'P 1'
#
loop_
_entity.id
_entity.type
_entity.pdbx_description
1 polymer ?
#
loop_
_entity_poly.entity_id
_entity_poly.type
_entity_poly.pdbx_seq_one_letter_code
_entity_poly.pdbx_strand_id
1 'polypeptide(L)' 'KYFDNYINFKEKLKNLFGRNVDLVEEQTLKNPILIKSINRSKELVYG' A
#
# COMPACT_ATOMS: atom_id res chain seq x y z
N LYS A 1 13.10 -8.43 11.38
CA LYS A 1 12.20 -7.43 12.02
C LYS A 1 11.50 -6.50 11.03
N TYR A 2 12.18 -5.84 10.07
CA TYR A 2 11.48 -5.01 9.05
C TYR A 2 10.50 -5.83 8.20
N PHE A 3 10.99 -6.95 7.65
CA PHE A 3 10.18 -7.86 6.85
C PHE A 3 8.98 -8.41 7.64
N ASP A 4 9.20 -8.88 8.88
CA ASP A 4 8.13 -9.40 9.74
C ASP A 4 7.06 -8.35 10.02
N ASN A 5 7.46 -7.10 10.28
CA ASN A 5 6.54 -5.98 10.49
C ASN A 5 5.73 -5.68 9.23
N TYR A 6 6.38 -5.65 8.06
CA TYR A 6 5.73 -5.40 6.78
C TYR A 6 4.66 -6.46 6.45
N ILE A 7 5.01 -7.75 6.60
CA ILE A 7 4.09 -8.85 6.34
C ILE A 7 2.93 -8.85 7.35
N ASN A 8 3.23 -8.71 8.64
CA ASN A 8 2.20 -8.66 9.68
C ASN A 8 1.25 -7.48 9.48
N PHE A 9 1.77 -6.30 9.10
CA PHE A 9 0.97 -5.13 8.80
C PHE A 9 0.04 -5.38 7.59
N LYS A 10 0.56 -5.94 6.50
CA LYS A 10 -0.24 -6.32 5.32
C LYS A 10 -1.40 -7.25 5.68
N GLU A 11 -1.13 -8.31 6.43
CA GLU A 11 -2.16 -9.28 6.81
C GLU A 11 -3.21 -8.68 7.75
N LYS A 12 -2.81 -7.82 8.70
CA LYS A 12 -3.76 -7.07 9.53
C LYS A 12 -4.67 -6.15 8.72
N LEU A 13 -4.14 -5.46 7.71
CA LEU A 13 -4.96 -4.59 6.85
C LEU A 13 -5.95 -5.40 6.01
N LYS A 14 -5.54 -6.55 5.46
CA LYS A 14 -6.46 -7.45 4.74
C LYS A 14 -7.63 -7.87 5.62
N ASN A 15 -7.34 -8.30 6.85
CA ASN A 15 -8.37 -8.71 7.80
C ASN A 15 -9.28 -7.55 8.21
N LEU A 16 -8.71 -6.35 8.40
CA LEU A 16 -9.47 -5.15 8.78
C LEU A 16 -10.45 -4.71 7.69
N PHE A 17 -10.02 -4.71 6.43
CA PHE A 17 -10.84 -4.24 5.31
C PHE A 17 -11.66 -5.33 4.63
N GLY A 18 -11.47 -6.60 4.99
CA GLY A 18 -12.16 -7.74 4.38
C GLY A 18 -11.88 -7.90 2.88
N ARG A 19 -10.73 -7.39 2.40
CA ARG A 19 -10.33 -7.44 0.98
C ARG A 19 -8.83 -7.59 0.84
N ASN A 20 -8.38 -7.99 -0.34
CA ASN A 20 -6.95 -8.00 -0.65
C ASN A 20 -6.37 -6.58 -0.58
N VAL A 21 -5.26 -6.45 0.12
CA VAL A 21 -4.51 -5.21 0.29
C VAL A 21 -3.07 -5.47 -0.13
N ASP A 22 -2.53 -4.60 -0.97
CA ASP A 22 -1.13 -4.57 -1.32
C ASP A 22 -0.45 -3.33 -0.74
N LEU A 23 0.70 -3.56 -0.12
CA LEU A 23 1.59 -2.50 0.32
C LEU A 23 2.59 -2.23 -0.80
N VAL A 24 2.76 -0.96 -1.15
CA VAL A 24 3.71 -0.51 -2.18
C VAL A 24 4.47 0.69 -1.66
N GLU A 25 5.78 0.69 -1.88
CA GLU A 25 6.63 1.85 -1.61
C GLU A 25 6.68 2.72 -2.87
N GLU A 26 6.57 4.05 -2.72
CA GLU A 26 6.51 5.00 -3.84
C GLU A 26 7.71 4.85 -4.79
N GLN A 27 8.91 4.62 -4.24
CA GLN A 27 10.15 4.40 -5.00
C GLN A 27 10.14 3.15 -5.90
N THR A 28 9.27 2.18 -5.62
CA THR A 28 9.15 0.95 -6.43
C THR A 28 8.23 1.13 -7.64
N LEU A 29 7.39 2.18 -7.64
CA LEU A 29 6.47 2.48 -8.73
C LEU A 29 7.21 3.19 -9.86
N LYS A 30 7.32 2.52 -11.02
CA LYS A 30 8.01 3.07 -12.20
C LYS A 30 7.08 3.43 -13.36
N ASN A 31 5.90 2.82 -13.42
CA ASN A 31 4.98 3.03 -14.53
C ASN A 31 4.20 4.35 -14.33
N PRO A 32 4.38 5.36 -15.19
CA PRO A 32 3.73 6.66 -15.03
C PRO A 32 2.20 6.61 -15.17
N ILE A 33 1.65 5.65 -15.92
CA ILE A 33 0.20 5.46 -16.05
C ILE A 33 -0.39 4.93 -14.74
N LEU A 34 0.28 3.92 -14.15
CA LEU A 34 -0.14 3.35 -12.86
C LEU A 34 -0.07 4.40 -11.74
N ILE A 35 1.04 5.15 -11.68
CA ILE A 35 1.23 6.22 -10.69
C ILE A 35 0.10 7.25 -10.79
N LYS A 36 -0.23 7.72 -12.01
CA LYS A 36 -1.34 8.64 -12.23
C LYS A 36 -2.68 8.06 -11.76
N SER A 37 -2.92 6.77 -12.00
CA SER A 37 -4.14 6.11 -11.54
C SER A 37 -4.24 6.05 -10.02
N ILE A 38 -3.16 5.69 -9.33
CA ILE A 38 -3.11 5.62 -7.86
C ILE A 38 -3.31 7.01 -7.26
N ASN A 39 -2.63 8.02 -7.81
CA ASN A 39 -2.69 9.39 -7.29
C ASN A 39 -4.09 10.04 -7.42
N ARG A 40 -4.93 9.59 -8.37
CA ARG A 40 -6.32 10.09 -8.50
C ARG A 40 -7.19 9.76 -7.29
N SER A 41 -6.89 8.68 -6.57
CA SER A 41 -7.62 8.23 -5.39
C SER A 41 -6.73 8.13 -4.15
N LYS A 42 -5.59 8.83 -4.13
CA LYS A 42 -4.66 8.82 -3.00
C LYS A 42 -5.21 9.72 -1.90
N GLU A 43 -5.36 9.15 -0.70
CA GLU A 43 -5.77 9.87 0.50
C GLU A 43 -4.60 9.92 1.50
N LEU A 44 -4.33 11.09 2.08
CA LEU A 44 -3.34 11.22 3.13
C LEU A 44 -3.95 10.73 4.45
N VAL A 45 -3.47 9.59 4.93
CA VAL A 45 -3.96 8.96 6.17
C VAL A 45 -3.20 9.48 7.39
N TYR A 46 -1.89 9.66 7.27
CA TYR A 46 -1.01 10.12 8.34
C TYR A 46 0.17 10.90 7.74
N GLY A 47 0.51 12.03 8.36
CA GLY A 47 1.56 12.95 7.94
C GLY A 47 1.94 13.89 9.08
#